data_AF-A0A848ITH3-F1
#
_entry.id   AF-A0A848ITH3-F1
#
_cell.length_a   1.000
_cell.length_b   1.000
_cell.length_c   1.000
_cell.angle_alpha   90.00
_cell.angle_beta   90.00
_cell.angle_gamma   90.00
#
_symmetry.space_group_name_H-M   'P 1'
#
loop_
_entity.id
_entity.type
_entity.pdbx_description
1 polymer ?
#
loop_
_entity_poly.entity_id
_entity_poly.type
_entity_poly.pdbx_seq_one_letter_code
_entity_poly.pdbx_strand_id
1 'polypeptide(L)'
;MAFKIKAADQKRIDAAFEELTAQRSTLEESVRVFNEAVAVARAKLQPDVDAYNEKVHAARGMLDDVHRALEDEFDDRSANWQNGDKGIAAKEWIDSINALAEELTEAALDVFPESLEFEDVVGDDPAEDYNELDKEAPGAE
;
A
#
# COMPACT_ATOMS: atom_id res chain seq x y z
N MET A 1 -12.56 -37.76 40.41
CA MET A 1 -11.69 -38.32 39.35
C MET A 1 -10.93 -37.18 38.73
N ALA A 2 -9.60 -37.25 38.66
CA ALA A 2 -8.81 -36.25 37.95
C ALA A 2 -9.01 -36.43 36.44
N PHE A 3 -9.46 -35.37 35.76
CA PHE A 3 -9.58 -35.37 34.30
C PHE A 3 -8.22 -34.97 33.73
N LYS A 4 -7.58 -35.85 32.96
CA LYS A 4 -6.23 -35.61 32.44
C LYS A 4 -6.08 -36.08 31.01
N ILE A 5 -5.20 -35.43 30.26
CA ILE A 5 -4.84 -35.86 28.91
C ILE A 5 -4.19 -37.23 29.00
N LYS A 6 -4.64 -38.18 28.17
CA LYS A 6 -4.04 -39.51 28.11
C LYS A 6 -2.63 -39.41 27.51
N ALA A 7 -1.68 -40.19 28.00
CA ALA A 7 -0.31 -40.16 27.51
C ALA A 7 -0.16 -40.36 25.98
N ALA A 8 -1.03 -41.16 25.36
CA ALA A 8 -1.05 -41.34 23.91
C ALA A 8 -1.52 -40.09 23.15
N ASP A 9 -2.46 -39.34 23.72
CA ASP A 9 -2.96 -38.09 23.13
C ASP A 9 -1.97 -36.95 23.40
N GLN A 10 -1.35 -36.90 24.59
CA GLN A 10 -0.28 -35.96 24.91
C GLN A 10 0.86 -36.03 23.88
N LYS A 11 1.38 -37.23 23.60
CA LYS A 11 2.44 -37.43 22.60
C LYS A 11 2.05 -36.97 21.18
N ARG A 12 0.77 -37.11 20.80
CA ARG A 12 0.28 -36.67 19.49
C ARG A 12 0.24 -35.15 19.42
N ILE A 13 -0.18 -34.51 20.51
CA ILE A 13 -0.23 -33.06 20.59
C ILE A 13 1.20 -32.50 20.60
N ASP A 14 2.11 -33.05 21.42
CA ASP A 14 3.53 -32.67 21.45
C ASP A 14 4.15 -32.72 20.04
N ALA A 15 3.97 -33.83 19.32
CA ALA A 15 4.47 -33.98 17.95
C ALA A 15 3.88 -32.95 16.98
N ALA A 16 2.58 -32.63 17.10
CA ALA A 16 1.95 -31.61 16.26
C ALA A 16 2.51 -30.20 16.54
N PHE A 17 2.80 -29.86 17.80
CA PHE A 17 3.42 -28.57 18.14
C PHE A 17 4.89 -28.49 17.73
N GLU A 18 5.63 -29.59 17.78
CA GLU A 18 6.99 -29.67 17.21
C GLU A 18 6.97 -29.42 15.69
N GLU A 19 6.03 -30.04 14.96
CA GLU A 19 5.84 -29.82 13.52
C GLU A 19 5.45 -28.37 13.21
N LEU A 20 4.53 -27.78 13.99
CA LEU A 20 4.13 -26.38 13.83
C LEU A 20 5.29 -25.42 14.08
N THR A 21 6.10 -25.66 15.11
CA THR A 21 7.28 -24.86 15.43
C THR A 21 8.28 -24.89 14.28
N ALA A 22 8.55 -26.09 13.73
CA ALA A 22 9.45 -26.23 12.58
C ALA A 22 8.91 -25.52 11.33
N GLN A 23 7.61 -25.63 11.07
CA GLN A 23 6.96 -24.95 9.95
C GLN A 23 6.95 -23.43 10.14
N ARG A 24 6.79 -22.94 11.37
CA ARG A 24 6.85 -21.51 11.72
C ARG A 24 8.21 -20.92 11.39
N SER A 25 9.30 -21.59 11.78
CA SER A 25 10.67 -21.17 11.42
C SER A 25 10.90 -21.12 9.89
N THR A 26 10.35 -22.09 9.15
CA THR A 26 10.43 -22.09 7.68
C THR A 26 9.66 -20.91 7.07
N LEU A 27 8.52 -20.55 7.66
CA LEU A 27 7.71 -19.44 7.19
C LEU A 27 8.36 -18.10 7.52
N GLU A 28 8.98 -17.96 8.69
CA GLU A 28 9.73 -16.76 9.09
C GLU A 28 10.84 -16.44 8.08
N GLU A 29 11.61 -17.45 7.69
CA GLU A 29 12.60 -17.34 6.61
C GLU A 29 11.98 -16.89 5.28
N SER A 30 10.82 -17.45 4.94
CA SER A 30 10.10 -17.11 3.71
C SER A 30 9.61 -15.66 3.72
N VAL A 31 9.12 -15.17 4.86
CA VAL A 31 8.72 -13.77 5.06
C VAL A 31 9.92 -12.83 4.96
N ARG A 32 11.07 -13.21 5.53
CA ARG A 32 12.31 -12.44 5.38
C ARG A 32 12.72 -12.31 3.91
N VAL A 33 12.76 -13.41 3.17
CA VAL A 33 13.10 -13.41 1.74
C VAL A 33 12.11 -12.58 0.93
N PHE A 34 10.81 -12.68 1.25
CA PHE A 34 9.79 -11.84 0.63
C PHE A 34 10.05 -10.35 0.88
N ASN A 35 10.30 -9.96 2.12
CA ASN A 35 10.56 -8.56 2.50
C ASN A 35 11.81 -8.01 1.81
N GLU A 36 12.89 -8.80 1.74
CA GLU A 36 14.11 -8.44 1.00
C GLU A 36 13.82 -8.21 -0.49
N ALA A 37 13.04 -9.10 -1.12
CA ALA A 37 12.67 -8.98 -2.52
C ALA A 37 11.80 -7.74 -2.78
N VAL A 38 10.85 -7.44 -1.90
CA VAL A 38 10.00 -6.24 -1.97
C VAL A 38 10.84 -4.97 -1.82
N ALA A 39 11.76 -4.94 -0.85
CA ALA A 39 12.65 -3.80 -0.65
C ALA A 39 13.52 -3.53 -1.88
N VAL A 40 14.10 -4.58 -2.49
CA VAL A 40 14.89 -4.47 -3.72
C VAL A 40 14.04 -4.00 -4.89
N ALA A 41 12.83 -4.56 -5.05
CA ALA A 41 11.92 -4.16 -6.12
C ALA A 41 11.49 -2.69 -5.99
N ARG A 42 11.16 -2.24 -4.77
CA ARG A 42 10.84 -0.83 -4.47
C ARG A 42 12.02 0.10 -4.75
N ALA A 43 13.21 -0.24 -4.29
CA ALA A 43 14.42 0.55 -4.54
C ALA A 43 14.71 0.70 -6.05
N LYS A 44 14.37 -0.33 -6.85
CA LYS A 44 14.50 -0.29 -8.30
C LYS A 44 13.41 0.55 -8.98
N LEU A 45 12.19 0.53 -8.44
CA LEU A 45 11.04 1.23 -9.01
C LEU A 45 10.99 2.72 -8.63
N GLN A 46 11.51 3.09 -7.46
CA GLN A 46 11.49 4.46 -6.95
C GLN A 46 12.05 5.49 -7.94
N PRO A 47 13.21 5.27 -8.60
CA PRO A 47 13.74 6.24 -9.56
C PRO A 47 12.84 6.45 -10.78
N ASP A 48 12.14 5.41 -11.23
CA ASP A 48 11.21 5.50 -12.36
C ASP A 48 9.95 6.29 -11.97
N VAL A 49 9.47 6.11 -10.72
CA VAL A 49 8.37 6.89 -10.13
C VAL A 49 8.77 8.36 -9.99
N ASP A 50 9.95 8.64 -9.45
CA ASP A 50 10.46 10.00 -9.30
C ASP A 50 10.59 10.69 -10.66
N ALA A 51 11.14 9.99 -11.66
CA ALA A 51 11.29 10.53 -13.01
C ALA A 51 9.95 10.76 -13.72
N TYR A 52 8.93 9.93 -13.47
CA TYR A 52 7.58 10.16 -13.95
C TYR A 52 6.95 11.38 -13.28
N ASN A 53 7.05 11.49 -11.95
CA ASN A 53 6.49 12.60 -11.19
C ASN A 53 7.15 13.94 -11.55
N GLU A 54 8.47 13.98 -11.77
CA GLU A 54 9.17 15.16 -12.27
C GLU A 54 8.59 15.63 -13.62
N LYS A 55 8.31 14.69 -14.53
CA LYS A 55 7.67 15.00 -15.83
C LYS A 55 6.22 15.46 -15.67
N VAL A 56 5.47 14.88 -14.74
CA VAL A 56 4.11 15.33 -14.40
C VAL A 56 4.14 16.77 -13.89
N HIS A 57 5.05 17.12 -12.98
CA HIS A 57 5.20 18.49 -12.49
C HIS A 57 5.60 19.45 -13.60
N ALA A 58 6.54 19.07 -14.46
CA ALA A 58 6.92 19.90 -15.61
C ALA A 58 5.74 20.12 -16.56
N ALA A 59 4.96 19.07 -16.85
CA ALA A 59 3.78 19.15 -17.71
C ALA A 59 2.68 20.04 -17.10
N ARG A 60 2.40 19.91 -15.80
CA ARG A 60 1.47 20.79 -15.09
C ARG A 60 1.92 22.26 -15.18
N GLY A 61 3.19 22.54 -14.89
CA GLY A 61 3.73 23.90 -15.00
C GLY A 61 3.59 24.49 -16.41
N MET A 62 3.85 23.69 -17.45
CA MET A 62 3.66 24.12 -18.84
C MET A 62 2.18 24.41 -19.16
N LEU A 63 1.25 23.58 -18.68
CA LEU A 63 -0.18 23.79 -18.88
C LEU A 63 -0.67 25.05 -18.15
N ASP A 64 -0.21 25.28 -16.91
CA ASP A 64 -0.53 26.47 -16.13
C ASP A 64 -0.03 27.75 -16.80
N ASP A 65 1.20 27.74 -17.33
CA ASP A 65 1.77 28.88 -18.03
C ASP A 65 1.01 29.18 -19.34
N VAL A 66 0.65 28.13 -20.09
CA VAL A 66 -0.18 28.27 -21.30
C VAL A 66 -1.57 28.79 -20.96
N HIS A 67 -2.21 28.26 -19.90
CA HIS A 67 -3.51 28.70 -19.45
C HIS A 67 -3.49 30.20 -19.11
N ARG A 68 -2.53 30.65 -18.30
CA ARG A 68 -2.37 32.07 -17.95
C ARG A 68 -2.18 32.96 -19.17
N ALA A 69 -1.30 32.57 -20.09
CA ALA A 69 -1.06 33.34 -21.30
C ALA A 69 -2.33 33.48 -22.18
N LEU A 70 -3.16 32.42 -22.23
CA LEU A 70 -4.43 32.43 -22.95
C LEU A 70 -5.51 33.23 -22.22
N GLU A 71 -5.55 33.19 -20.88
CA GLU A 71 -6.42 34.06 -20.09
C GLU A 71 -6.08 35.54 -20.29
N ASP A 72 -4.80 35.90 -20.26
CA ASP A 72 -4.35 37.26 -20.55
C ASP A 72 -4.77 37.70 -21.97
N GLU A 73 -4.58 36.83 -22.98
CA GLU A 73 -5.02 37.14 -24.36
C GLU A 73 -6.55 37.27 -24.46
N PHE A 74 -7.30 36.45 -23.71
CA PHE A 74 -8.74 36.52 -23.64
C PHE A 74 -9.20 37.83 -23.02
N ASP A 75 -8.59 38.24 -21.91
CA ASP A 75 -8.91 39.46 -21.16
C ASP A 75 -8.60 40.74 -21.94
N ASP A 76 -7.58 40.72 -22.80
CA ASP A 76 -7.25 41.80 -23.73
C ASP A 76 -8.32 42.01 -24.83
N ARG A 77 -9.24 41.05 -25.04
CA ARG A 77 -10.32 41.18 -26.02
C ARG A 77 -11.44 42.08 -25.49
N SER A 78 -12.15 42.73 -26.41
CA SER A 78 -13.32 43.56 -26.04
C SER A 78 -14.43 42.72 -25.41
N ALA A 79 -15.16 43.29 -24.45
CA ALA A 79 -16.32 42.65 -23.82
C ALA A 79 -17.37 42.13 -24.83
N ASN A 80 -17.62 42.83 -25.94
CA ASN A 80 -18.56 42.36 -26.96
C ASN A 80 -18.09 41.07 -27.65
N TRP A 81 -16.78 40.88 -27.77
CA TRP A 81 -16.21 39.67 -28.35
C TRP A 81 -16.23 38.52 -27.33
N GLN A 82 -15.81 38.79 -26.09
CA GLN A 82 -15.79 37.82 -24.98
C GLN A 82 -17.18 37.24 -24.70
N ASN A 83 -18.22 38.08 -24.75
CA ASN A 83 -19.60 37.68 -24.51
C ASN A 83 -20.31 37.11 -25.76
N GLY A 84 -19.65 37.07 -26.91
CA GLY A 84 -20.19 36.42 -28.11
C GLY A 84 -19.90 34.93 -28.12
N ASP A 85 -20.58 34.17 -28.99
CA ASP A 85 -20.44 32.72 -29.11
C ASP A 85 -18.97 32.25 -29.24
N LYS A 86 -18.14 33.02 -29.94
CA LYS A 86 -16.71 32.75 -30.10
C LYS A 86 -15.92 32.93 -28.81
N GLY A 87 -16.25 33.97 -28.03
CA GLY A 87 -15.61 34.21 -26.74
C GLY A 87 -16.00 33.16 -25.71
N ILE A 88 -17.29 32.80 -25.65
CA ILE A 88 -17.77 31.72 -24.78
C ILE A 88 -17.06 30.40 -25.10
N ALA A 89 -17.02 30.00 -26.37
CA ALA A 89 -16.34 28.77 -26.78
C ALA A 89 -14.82 28.81 -26.52
N ALA A 90 -14.19 29.99 -26.66
CA ALA A 90 -12.78 30.15 -26.35
C ALA A 90 -12.53 30.02 -24.84
N LYS A 91 -13.37 30.59 -23.98
CA LYS A 91 -13.24 30.49 -22.53
C LYS A 91 -13.42 29.05 -22.05
N GLU A 92 -14.44 28.34 -22.54
CA GLU A 92 -14.63 26.91 -22.25
C GLU A 92 -13.42 26.06 -22.65
N TRP A 93 -12.83 26.35 -23.81
CA TRP A 93 -11.62 25.68 -24.26
C TRP A 93 -10.40 26.01 -23.40
N ILE A 94 -10.22 27.28 -22.99
CA ILE A 94 -9.16 27.69 -22.06
C ILE A 94 -9.32 26.96 -20.72
N ASP A 95 -10.53 26.94 -20.15
CA ASP A 95 -10.81 26.26 -18.88
C ASP A 95 -10.52 24.74 -18.98
N SER A 96 -10.71 24.13 -20.15
CA SER A 96 -10.36 22.71 -20.37
C SER A 96 -8.85 22.42 -20.29
N ILE A 97 -8.00 23.41 -20.56
CA ILE A 97 -6.54 23.28 -20.42
C ILE A 97 -6.16 23.24 -18.94
N ASN A 98 -6.78 24.08 -18.11
CA ASN A 98 -6.58 24.02 -16.65
C ASN A 98 -7.09 22.69 -16.07
N ALA A 99 -8.27 22.23 -16.52
CA ALA A 99 -8.81 20.93 -16.09
C ALA A 99 -7.86 19.76 -16.44
N LEU A 100 -7.22 19.79 -17.62
CA LEU A 100 -6.23 18.79 -18.00
C LEU A 100 -5.02 18.76 -17.07
N ALA A 101 -4.57 19.93 -16.56
CA ALA A 101 -3.48 20.00 -15.59
C ALA A 101 -3.84 19.32 -14.26
N GLU A 102 -5.08 19.48 -13.82
CA GLU A 102 -5.63 18.85 -12.61
C GLU A 102 -5.77 17.32 -12.75
N GLU A 103 -6.04 16.81 -13.95
CA GLU A 103 -6.16 15.37 -14.23
C GLU A 103 -4.81 14.64 -14.22
N LEU A 104 -3.69 15.34 -14.43
CA LEU A 104 -2.38 14.71 -14.34
C LEU A 104 -2.19 14.14 -12.94
N THR A 105 -1.87 12.86 -12.83
CA THR A 105 -1.78 12.15 -11.54
C THR A 105 -0.36 11.66 -11.30
N GLU A 106 0.15 11.91 -10.09
CA GLU A 106 1.44 11.43 -9.63
C GLU A 106 1.37 9.93 -9.27
N ALA A 107 2.46 9.22 -9.55
CA ALA A 107 2.61 7.83 -9.12
C ALA A 107 3.08 7.77 -7.67
N ALA A 108 2.54 6.83 -6.90
CA ALA A 108 2.92 6.54 -5.53
C ALA A 108 3.10 5.03 -5.32
N LEU A 109 4.05 4.64 -4.48
CA LEU A 109 4.37 3.23 -4.17
C LEU A 109 3.72 2.73 -2.87
N ASP A 110 2.98 3.59 -2.19
CA ASP A 110 2.22 3.33 -0.96
C ASP A 110 1.12 2.28 -1.12
N VAL A 111 0.68 2.01 -2.36
CA VAL A 111 -0.26 0.93 -2.70
C VAL A 111 0.30 -0.47 -2.42
N PHE A 112 1.64 -0.62 -2.33
CA PHE A 112 2.29 -1.89 -1.99
C PHE A 112 2.66 -1.92 -0.51
N PRO A 113 2.60 -3.07 0.19
CA PRO A 113 3.14 -3.17 1.54
C PRO A 113 4.66 -2.90 1.54
N GLU A 114 5.17 -2.22 2.58
CA GLU A 114 6.61 -1.96 2.71
C GLU A 114 7.38 -3.22 3.10
N SER A 115 6.78 -3.98 4.01
CA SER A 115 7.20 -5.28 4.50
C SER A 115 6.03 -5.94 5.22
N LEU A 116 6.06 -7.26 5.33
CA LEU A 116 5.19 -8.02 6.23
C LEU A 116 5.89 -8.16 7.58
N GLU A 117 5.20 -7.88 8.67
CA GLU A 117 5.61 -8.34 9.99
C GLU A 117 5.23 -9.82 10.13
N PHE A 118 6.10 -10.65 10.69
CA PHE A 118 5.87 -12.09 10.73
C PHE A 118 4.66 -12.43 11.62
N GLU A 119 4.53 -11.70 12.72
CA GLU A 119 3.44 -11.77 13.69
C GLU A 119 2.10 -11.40 13.06
N ASP A 120 2.06 -10.48 12.08
CA ASP A 120 0.83 -10.17 11.34
C ASP A 120 0.39 -11.32 10.42
N VAL A 121 1.33 -12.18 9.99
CA VAL A 121 1.05 -13.30 9.09
C VAL A 121 0.54 -14.53 9.84
N VAL A 122 1.08 -14.82 11.03
CA VAL A 122 0.78 -16.06 11.76
C VAL A 122 0.37 -15.90 13.23
N GLY A 123 0.36 -14.68 13.77
CA GLY A 123 0.12 -14.42 15.19
C GLY A 123 1.27 -14.91 16.07
N ASP A 124 1.03 -14.97 17.39
CA ASP A 124 2.01 -15.46 18.38
C ASP A 124 2.33 -16.96 18.19
N ASP A 125 3.41 -17.44 18.81
CA ASP A 125 3.78 -18.86 18.74
C ASP A 125 2.80 -19.71 19.58
N PRO A 126 1.97 -20.57 18.96
CA PRO A 126 1.00 -21.36 19.71
C PRO A 126 1.67 -22.41 20.62
N ALA A 127 2.96 -22.71 20.41
CA ALA A 127 3.71 -23.60 21.29
C ALA A 127 3.95 -22.99 22.69
N GLU A 128 4.02 -21.66 22.82
CA GLU A 128 4.18 -20.99 24.10
C GLU A 128 2.97 -21.26 25.01
N ASP A 129 1.76 -20.93 24.54
CA ASP A 129 0.51 -21.21 25.24
C ASP A 129 0.35 -22.70 25.56
N TYR A 130 0.75 -23.58 24.63
CA TYR A 130 0.68 -25.01 24.84
C TYR A 130 1.62 -25.49 25.95
N ASN A 131 2.84 -24.96 26.03
CA ASN A 131 3.81 -25.34 27.04
C ASN A 131 3.39 -24.86 28.45
N GLU A 132 2.61 -23.79 28.53
CA GLU A 132 2.06 -23.26 29.79
C GLU A 132 0.78 -23.97 30.26
N LEU A 133 0.09 -24.70 29.38
CA LEU A 133 -1.16 -25.38 29.71
C LEU A 133 -0.96 -26.51 30.72
N ASP A 134 -1.68 -26.45 31.85
CA ASP A 134 -1.80 -27.57 32.79
C ASP A 134 -2.46 -28.78 32.12
N LYS A 135 -1.80 -29.94 32.18
CA LYS A 135 -2.24 -31.18 31.51
C LYS A 135 -3.22 -31.99 32.36
N GLU A 136 -3.49 -31.54 33.60
CA GLU A 136 -4.51 -32.08 34.48
C GLU A 136 -5.52 -30.99 34.86
N ALA A 137 -6.81 -31.33 34.86
CA ALA A 137 -7.85 -30.39 35.28
C ALA A 137 -7.76 -30.13 36.79
N PRO A 138 -7.98 -28.88 37.25
CA PRO A 138 -8.03 -28.58 38.67
C PRO A 138 -9.07 -29.47 39.35
N GLY A 139 -8.68 -30.10 40.45
CA GLY A 139 -9.56 -30.99 41.21
C GLY A 139 -10.77 -30.22 41.74
N ALA A 140 -11.98 -30.73 41.48
CA ALA A 140 -13.15 -30.28 42.21
C ALA A 140 -13.02 -30.73 43.67
N GLU A 141 -12.84 -29.78 44.59
CA GLU A 141 -13.01 -29.99 46.04
C GLU A 141 -14.45 -30.40 46.38
#